data_AF-A0A958G620-F1
#
_entry.id   AF-A0A958G620-F1
#
_cell.length_a   1.000
_cell.length_b   1.000
_cell.length_c   1.000
_cell.angle_alpha   90.00
_cell.angle_beta   90.00
_cell.angle_gamma   90.00
#
_symmetry.space_group_name_H-M   'P 1'
#
loop_
_entity.id
_entity.type
_entity.pdbx_description
1 polymer ?
#
loop_
_entity_poly.entity_id
_entity_poly.type
_entity_poly.pdbx_seq_one_letter_code
_entity_poly.pdbx_strand_id
1 'polypeptide(L)'
;SIMHANNEVGTLNPVGQIGALARERGIAFHCDAVQTFGKLSLNVQTLPVDLLTISAHKIYGPKGVGALYVRRGVSISPQLYGGSQEQHLRAGSENLPGIAG
;
A
#
# COMPACT_ATOMS: atom_id res chain seq x y z
N SER A 1 -0.55 -6.38 10.01
CA SER A 1 -0.17 -6.32 8.58
C SER A 1 -0.39 -7.69 7.98
N ILE A 2 -1.06 -7.81 6.83
CA ILE A 2 -1.31 -9.08 6.12
C ILE A 2 -1.15 -8.88 4.61
N MET A 3 -0.60 -9.86 3.88
CA MET A 3 -0.55 -9.83 2.41
C MET A 3 -1.93 -10.12 1.83
N HIS A 4 -2.35 -9.44 0.77
CA HIS A 4 -3.59 -9.75 0.05
C HIS A 4 -3.52 -11.11 -0.65
N ALA A 5 -2.37 -11.40 -1.29
CA ALA A 5 -2.03 -12.72 -1.79
C ALA A 5 -0.59 -13.08 -1.43
N ASN A 6 -0.36 -14.35 -1.12
CA ASN A 6 0.99 -14.88 -0.95
C ASN A 6 1.75 -14.88 -2.30
N ASN A 7 3.01 -14.46 -2.28
CA ASN A 7 3.85 -14.32 -3.45
C ASN A 7 4.43 -15.64 -4.00
N GLU A 8 4.39 -16.72 -3.23
CA GLU A 8 4.94 -18.03 -3.60
C GLU A 8 3.83 -18.96 -4.09
N VAL A 9 2.78 -19.12 -3.29
CA VAL A 9 1.69 -20.08 -3.55
C VAL A 9 0.40 -19.44 -4.07
N GLY A 10 0.31 -18.10 -4.11
CA GLY A 10 -0.84 -17.38 -4.65
C GLY A 10 -2.09 -17.36 -3.77
N THR A 11 -2.04 -17.95 -2.56
CA THR A 11 -3.17 -17.99 -1.63
C THR A 11 -3.68 -16.59 -1.29
N LEU A 12 -4.98 -16.36 -1.45
CA LEU A 12 -5.64 -15.13 -1.03
C LEU A 12 -5.96 -15.17 0.46
N ASN A 13 -5.57 -14.13 1.18
CA ASN A 13 -5.95 -13.97 2.59
C ASN A 13 -7.30 -13.23 2.70
N PRO A 14 -8.11 -13.51 3.73
CA PRO A 14 -9.41 -12.86 3.93
C PRO A 14 -9.26 -11.44 4.50
N VAL A 15 -8.53 -10.57 3.79
CA VAL A 15 -8.18 -9.20 4.22
C VAL A 15 -9.40 -8.36 4.56
N GLY A 16 -10.53 -8.54 3.85
CA GLY A 16 -11.77 -7.85 4.17
C GLY A 16 -12.30 -8.17 5.57
N GLN A 17 -12.29 -9.45 5.97
CA GLN A 17 -12.75 -9.88 7.28
C GLN A 17 -11.77 -9.44 8.38
N ILE A 18 -10.46 -9.62 8.13
CA ILE A 18 -9.41 -9.23 9.08
C ILE A 18 -9.42 -7.71 9.31
N GLY A 19 -9.56 -6.92 8.25
CA GLY A 19 -9.60 -5.47 8.35
C GLY A 19 -10.86 -4.96 9.05
N ALA A 20 -12.02 -5.60 8.84
CA ALA A 20 -13.24 -5.28 9.57
C ALA A 20 -13.05 -5.52 11.08
N LEU A 21 -12.48 -6.67 11.45
CA LEU A 21 -12.18 -7.04 12.83
C LEU A 21 -11.19 -6.07 13.50
N ALA A 22 -10.16 -5.64 12.76
CA ALA A 22 -9.19 -4.66 13.21
C ALA A 22 -9.85 -3.28 13.45
N ARG A 23 -10.69 -2.84 12.51
CA ARG A 23 -11.43 -1.58 12.60
C ARG A 23 -12.39 -1.55 13.79
N GLU A 24 -13.12 -2.62 14.05
CA GLU A 24 -13.99 -2.76 15.25
C GLU A 24 -13.22 -2.55 16.56
N ARG A 25 -11.92 -2.85 16.57
CA ARG A 25 -11.03 -2.71 17.73
C ARG A 25 -10.20 -1.43 17.72
N GLY A 26 -10.38 -0.56 16.73
CA GLY A 26 -9.56 0.65 16.56
C GLY A 26 -8.09 0.35 16.25
N ILE A 27 -7.79 -0.82 15.67
CA ILE A 27 -6.42 -1.24 15.33
C ILE A 27 -6.13 -0.84 13.88
N ALA A 28 -5.04 -0.11 13.67
CA ALA A 28 -4.59 0.23 12.33
C ALA A 28 -4.20 -1.02 11.53
N PHE A 29 -4.72 -1.13 10.30
CA PHE A 29 -4.52 -2.32 9.47
C PHE A 29 -3.81 -1.99 8.15
N HIS A 30 -2.64 -2.61 7.97
CA HIS A 30 -1.90 -2.58 6.70
C HIS A 30 -2.15 -3.86 5.88
N CYS A 31 -2.36 -3.68 4.58
CA CYS A 31 -2.42 -4.75 3.59
C CYS A 31 -1.29 -4.62 2.55
N ASP A 32 -0.50 -5.67 2.37
CA ASP A 32 0.42 -5.75 1.23
C ASP A 32 -0.33 -6.30 0.01
N ALA A 33 -0.62 -5.42 -0.96
CA ALA A 33 -1.34 -5.76 -2.18
C ALA A 33 -0.44 -5.93 -3.41
N VAL A 34 0.88 -5.98 -3.25
CA VAL A 34 1.88 -6.01 -4.33
C VAL A 34 1.60 -7.11 -5.36
N GLN A 35 1.14 -8.27 -4.92
CA GLN A 35 0.86 -9.40 -5.82
C GLN A 35 -0.51 -9.35 -6.47
N THR A 36 -1.41 -8.47 -6.05
CA THR A 36 -2.81 -8.44 -6.49
C THR A 36 -3.23 -7.17 -7.19
N PHE A 37 -2.55 -6.05 -6.90
CA PHE A 37 -2.73 -4.81 -7.65
C PHE A 37 -2.50 -5.06 -9.15
N GLY A 38 -3.41 -4.54 -9.98
CA GLY A 38 -3.41 -4.77 -11.44
C GLY A 38 -3.85 -6.18 -11.89
N LYS A 39 -4.17 -7.11 -10.98
CA LYS A 39 -4.63 -8.48 -11.31
C LYS A 39 -6.01 -8.79 -10.76
N LEU A 40 -6.33 -8.25 -9.57
CA LEU A 40 -7.63 -8.36 -8.92
C LEU A 40 -8.20 -6.97 -8.67
N SER A 41 -9.53 -6.88 -8.62
CA SER A 41 -10.22 -5.66 -8.22
C SER A 41 -9.87 -5.30 -6.78
N LEU A 42 -9.25 -4.13 -6.60
CA LEU A 42 -8.92 -3.56 -5.30
C LEU A 42 -9.56 -2.19 -5.18
N ASN A 43 -10.37 -1.99 -4.14
CA ASN A 43 -10.99 -0.70 -3.86
C ASN A 43 -10.75 -0.34 -2.38
N VAL A 44 -9.87 0.63 -2.14
CA VAL A 44 -9.54 1.12 -0.79
C VAL A 44 -10.70 1.83 -0.10
N GLN A 45 -11.76 2.22 -0.83
CA GLN A 45 -12.97 2.79 -0.22
C GLN A 45 -13.83 1.72 0.45
N THR A 46 -13.87 0.51 -0.12
CA THR A 46 -14.66 -0.61 0.43
C THR A 46 -13.81 -1.59 1.24
N LEU A 47 -12.53 -1.74 0.92
CA LEU A 47 -11.60 -2.58 1.67
C LEU A 47 -11.23 -1.91 3.00
N PRO A 48 -11.43 -2.57 4.16
CA PRO A 48 -11.21 -1.98 5.48
C PRO A 48 -9.72 -1.97 5.87
N VAL A 49 -8.91 -1.26 5.09
CA VAL A 49 -7.46 -1.06 5.31
C VAL A 49 -7.17 0.40 5.62
N ASP A 50 -6.17 0.65 6.45
CA ASP A 50 -5.67 1.99 6.78
C ASP A 50 -4.42 2.34 5.97
N LEU A 51 -3.63 1.31 5.66
CA LEU A 51 -2.45 1.39 4.82
C LEU A 51 -2.49 0.28 3.75
N LEU A 52 -2.03 0.56 2.53
CA LEU A 52 -1.93 -0.45 1.47
C LEU A 52 -0.70 -0.24 0.59
N THR A 53 0.12 -1.29 0.41
CA THR A 53 1.35 -1.24 -0.39
C THR A 53 1.15 -1.81 -1.79
N ILE A 54 1.70 -1.13 -2.79
CA ILE A 54 1.78 -1.59 -4.19
C ILE A 54 3.18 -1.35 -4.79
N SER A 55 3.50 -2.08 -5.86
CA SER A 55 4.80 -1.98 -6.54
C SER A 55 4.66 -2.11 -8.05
N ALA A 56 5.26 -1.19 -8.80
CA ALA A 56 5.10 -1.09 -10.26
C ALA A 56 5.68 -2.30 -11.01
N HIS A 57 6.86 -2.80 -10.62
CA HIS A 57 7.49 -3.94 -11.30
C HIS A 57 6.75 -5.29 -11.16
N LYS A 58 5.68 -5.35 -10.37
CA LYS A 58 4.79 -6.52 -10.30
C LYS A 58 3.57 -6.42 -11.21
N ILE A 59 3.43 -5.30 -11.91
CA ILE A 59 2.41 -4.99 -12.92
C ILE A 59 3.05 -4.48 -14.22
N TYR A 60 4.26 -4.94 -14.55
CA TYR A 60 5.02 -4.57 -15.76
C TYR A 60 5.52 -3.12 -15.83
N GLY A 61 5.46 -2.37 -14.73
CA GLY A 61 6.09 -1.06 -14.62
C GLY A 61 7.58 -1.12 -14.26
N PRO A 62 8.24 0.04 -14.12
CA PRO A 62 9.67 0.12 -13.81
C PRO A 62 10.00 -0.44 -12.42
N LYS A 63 11.23 -0.95 -12.28
CA LYS A 63 11.80 -1.32 -10.98
C LYS A 63 12.16 -0.05 -10.20
N GLY A 64 12.11 -0.13 -8.86
CA GLY A 64 12.46 0.98 -7.98
C GLY A 64 11.32 1.98 -7.72
N VAL A 65 10.09 1.67 -8.15
CA VAL A 65 8.90 2.51 -7.96
C VAL A 65 7.77 1.69 -7.33
N GLY A 66 7.14 2.28 -6.32
CA GLY A 66 5.98 1.74 -5.62
C GLY A 66 5.25 2.87 -4.91
N ALA A 67 4.15 2.53 -4.25
CA ALA A 67 3.37 3.49 -3.49
C ALA A 67 2.81 2.87 -2.21
N LEU A 68 2.65 3.72 -1.20
CA LEU A 68 1.93 3.41 0.03
C LEU A 68 0.67 4.27 0.05
N TYR A 69 -0.49 3.64 -0.05
CA TYR A 69 -1.75 4.30 0.26
C TYR A 69 -1.82 4.53 1.77
N VAL A 70 -2.17 5.75 2.16
CA VAL A 70 -2.44 6.14 3.54
C VAL A 70 -3.85 6.70 3.61
N ARG A 71 -4.71 6.06 4.41
CA ARG A 71 -6.08 6.54 4.62
C ARG A 71 -6.06 7.90 5.31
N ARG A 72 -6.92 8.82 4.87
CA ARG A 72 -7.07 10.14 5.52
C ARG A 72 -7.37 9.97 7.01
N GLY A 73 -6.65 10.72 7.84
CA GLY A 73 -6.72 10.63 9.31
C GLY A 73 -5.74 9.65 9.94
N VAL A 74 -5.10 8.79 9.14
CA VAL A 74 -3.99 7.93 9.61
C VAL A 74 -2.71 8.75 9.59
N SER A 75 -2.04 8.82 10.73
CA SER A 75 -0.74 9.48 10.86
C SER A 75 0.37 8.46 10.79
N ILE A 76 1.39 8.74 9.98
CA ILE A 76 2.62 7.95 9.89
C ILE A 76 3.83 8.88 10.07
N SER A 77 4.92 8.35 10.61
CA SER A 77 6.19 9.07 10.66
C SER A 77 7.01 8.77 9.41
N PRO A 78 7.66 9.77 8.79
CA PRO A 78 8.52 9.54 7.65
C PRO A 78 9.72 8.66 8.04
N GLN A 79 10.10 7.74 7.16
CA GLN A 79 11.36 6.97 7.31
C GLN A 79 12.56 7.75 6.77
N LEU A 80 12.34 8.61 5.78
CA LEU A 80 13.33 9.49 5.18
C LEU A 80 12.95 10.94 5.46
N TYR A 81 13.81 11.61 6.23
CA TYR A 81 13.66 13.02 6.59
C TYR A 81 14.43 13.90 5.59
N GLY A 82 13.91 15.08 5.30
CA GLY A 82 14.51 15.99 4.33
C GLY A 82 13.51 17.03 3.82
N GLY A 83 13.46 17.20 2.50
CA GLY A 83 12.54 18.15 1.86
C GLY A 83 11.05 17.81 2.03
N SER A 84 10.19 18.63 1.42
CA SER A 84 8.74 18.58 1.56
C SER A 84 8.02 17.64 0.57
N GLN A 85 8.76 16.78 -0.13
CA GLN A 85 8.20 15.81 -1.09
C GLN A 85 7.19 14.88 -0.41
N GLU A 86 6.23 14.36 -1.19
CA GLU A 86 5.19 13.43 -0.72
C GLU A 86 4.49 13.94 0.57
N GLN A 87 4.17 15.24 0.62
CA GLN A 87 3.54 15.89 1.77
C GLN A 87 4.35 15.77 3.08
N HIS A 88 5.68 15.77 3.00
CA HIS A 88 6.62 15.54 4.11
C HIS A 88 6.64 14.10 4.65
N LEU A 89 5.98 13.15 3.97
CA LEU A 89 5.92 11.75 4.40
C LEU A 89 7.08 10.90 3.86
N ARG A 90 7.73 11.34 2.77
CA ARG A 90 8.87 10.65 2.19
C ARG A 90 9.75 11.64 1.42
N ALA A 91 10.83 12.08 2.04
CA ALA A 91 11.76 13.01 1.43
C ALA A 91 12.53 12.44 0.23
N GLY A 92 13.04 13.35 -0.61
CA GLY A 92 13.88 13.06 -1.78
C GLY A 92 13.15 13.33 -3.09
N SER A 93 13.85 13.93 -4.05
CA SER A 93 13.29 14.28 -5.37
C SER A 93 12.60 13.09 -6.01
N GLU A 94 11.39 13.32 -6.50
CA GLU A 94 10.52 12.29 -7.04
C GLU A 94 11.12 11.70 -8.32
N ASN A 95 11.07 10.37 -8.45
CA ASN A 95 11.46 9.69 -9.67
C ASN A 95 10.33 9.83 -10.70
N LEU A 96 10.18 11.02 -11.30
CA LEU A 96 9.10 11.31 -12.25
C LEU A 96 9.02 10.32 -13.42
N PRO A 97 10.13 9.93 -14.09
CA PRO A 97 10.07 8.91 -15.13
C PRO A 97 9.57 7.56 -14.60
N GLY A 98 10.00 7.18 -13.40
CA GLY A 98 9.55 5.96 -12.76
C GLY A 98 8.06 5.98 -12.37
N ILE A 99 7.56 7.13 -11.92
CA ILE A 99 6.15 7.32 -11.53
C ILE A 99 5.24 7.32 -12.75
N ALA A 100 5.69 7.92 -13.85
CA ALA A 100 4.93 7.99 -15.10
C ALA A 100 4.76 6.62 -15.78
N GLY A 101 5.74 5.71 -15.59
CA GLY A 101 5.71 4.35 -16.12
C GLY A 101 6.50 4.18 -17.41
#